data_AF-A0A0B6XYP3-F1
#
_entry.id   AF-A0A0B6XYP3-F1
#
_cell.length_a   1.000
_cell.length_b   1.000
_cell.length_c   1.000
_cell.angle_alpha   90.00
_cell.angle_beta   90.00
_cell.angle_gamma   90.00
#
_symmetry.space_group_name_H-M   'P 1'
#
loop_
_entity.id
_entity.type
_entity.pdbx_description
1 polymer ?
#
loop_
_entity_poly.entity_id
_entity_poly.type
_entity_poly.pdbx_seq_one_letter_code
_entity_poly.pdbx_strand_id
1 'polypeptide(L)'
;RTFMASIRTRKRKEGYVHLKSQFILNGVCVLWRGWVDLDRLDGVGCLEFDEERAEVEDALLREQIEQNNRRVQEFEERRRQRQQEQERQAASEAEVVEALLCISEPPHSTSHDHS
;
A
#
# COMPACT_ATOMS: atom_id res chain seq x y z
N ARG A 1 -9.34 1.16 7.17
CA ARG A 1 -10.64 1.86 7.04
C ARG A 1 -11.65 1.09 7.88
N THR A 2 -12.04 1.63 9.03
CA THR A 2 -13.03 0.99 9.90
C THR A 2 -14.41 1.35 9.36
N PHE A 3 -15.13 0.39 8.81
CA PHE A 3 -16.55 0.62 8.50
C PHE A 3 -17.29 0.75 9.82
N MET A 4 -17.84 1.92 10.06
CA MET A 4 -18.71 2.16 11.20
C MET A 4 -20.02 1.41 10.90
N ALA A 5 -20.25 0.30 11.60
CA ALA A 5 -21.47 -0.48 11.47
C ALA A 5 -22.65 0.44 11.81
N SER A 6 -23.43 0.82 10.79
CA SER A 6 -24.63 1.62 11.00
C SER A 6 -25.77 0.66 11.34
N ILE A 7 -26.20 0.67 12.59
CA ILE A 7 -27.42 -0.05 13.02
C ILE A 7 -28.61 0.87 12.73
N ARG A 8 -29.50 0.42 11.85
CA ARG A 8 -30.75 1.09 11.54
C ARG A 8 -31.92 0.31 12.12
N THR A 9 -32.72 0.98 12.95
CA THR A 9 -33.99 0.44 13.43
C THR A 9 -35.07 0.69 12.39
N ARG A 10 -35.72 -0.36 11.88
CA ARG A 10 -36.74 -0.23 10.82
C ARG A 10 -38.16 -0.04 11.35
N LYS A 11 -38.56 -0.81 12.37
CA LYS A 11 -39.91 -0.73 12.97
C LYS A 11 -39.87 -1.19 14.42
N ARG A 12 -40.60 -0.46 15.27
CA ARG A 12 -41.08 -0.94 16.58
C ARG A 12 -42.56 -1.24 16.45
N LYS A 13 -42.96 -2.51 16.62
CA LYS A 13 -44.37 -2.93 16.66
C LYS A 13 -44.50 -4.06 17.66
N GLU A 14 -45.58 -4.03 18.45
CA GLU A 14 -46.06 -5.18 19.24
C GLU A 14 -44.98 -5.85 20.10
N GLY A 15 -44.14 -5.07 20.79
CA GLY A 15 -43.10 -5.61 21.67
C GLY A 15 -41.79 -6.02 20.99
N TYR A 16 -41.66 -5.89 19.66
CA TYR A 16 -40.43 -6.24 18.95
C TYR A 16 -39.80 -5.06 18.20
N VAL A 17 -38.47 -5.10 18.08
CA VAL A 17 -37.67 -4.14 17.29
C VAL A 17 -36.99 -4.85 16.14
N HIS A 18 -37.23 -4.38 14.92
CA HIS A 18 -36.50 -4.85 13.74
C HIS A 18 -35.24 -4.02 13.51
N LEU A 19 -34.12 -4.71 13.34
CA LEU A 19 -32.81 -4.12 13.16
C LEU A 19 -32.22 -4.54 11.80
N LYS A 20 -31.52 -3.61 11.17
CA LYS A 20 -30.78 -3.83 9.92
C LYS A 20 -29.42 -3.17 10.04
N SER A 21 -28.34 -3.88 9.77
CA SER A 21 -26.99 -3.30 9.76
C SER A 21 -26.16 -3.83 8.61
N GLN A 22 -25.39 -2.95 7.97
CA GLN A 22 -24.43 -3.29 6.92
C GLN A 22 -23.02 -3.10 7.46
N PHE A 23 -22.17 -4.10 7.29
CA PHE A 23 -20.78 -4.05 7.74
C PHE A 23 -19.89 -5.04 6.97
N ILE A 24 -18.59 -4.99 7.22
CA ILE A 24 -17.61 -5.93 6.65
C ILE A 24 -17.18 -6.88 7.76
N LEU A 25 -17.35 -8.19 7.53
CA LEU A 25 -16.93 -9.24 8.45
C LEU A 25 -15.86 -10.09 7.78
N ASN A 26 -14.63 -10.08 8.32
CA ASN A 26 -13.50 -10.82 7.77
C ASN A 26 -13.25 -10.56 6.26
N GLY A 27 -13.46 -9.33 5.82
CA GLY A 27 -13.31 -8.94 4.40
C GLY A 27 -14.56 -9.15 3.53
N VAL A 28 -15.64 -9.71 4.07
CA VAL A 28 -16.89 -9.95 3.33
C VAL A 28 -17.91 -8.87 3.65
N CYS A 29 -18.46 -8.21 2.63
CA CYS A 29 -19.58 -7.30 2.79
C CYS A 29 -20.85 -8.09 3.13
N VAL A 30 -21.43 -7.80 4.29
CA VAL A 30 -22.62 -8.51 4.78
C VAL A 30 -23.69 -7.53 5.22
N LEU A 31 -24.92 -8.01 5.11
CA LEU A 31 -26.11 -7.37 5.61
C LEU A 31 -26.71 -8.23 6.71
N TRP A 32 -26.69 -7.73 7.93
CA TRP A 32 -27.38 -8.33 9.05
C TRP A 32 -28.82 -7.83 9.13
N ARG A 33 -29.75 -8.76 9.36
CA ARG A 33 -31.16 -8.49 9.61
C ARG A 33 -31.63 -9.33 10.78
N GLY A 34 -32.41 -8.74 11.67
CA GLY A 34 -32.99 -9.47 12.78
C GLY A 34 -34.06 -8.69 13.50
N TRP A 35 -34.61 -9.31 14.51
CA TRP A 35 -35.54 -8.70 15.43
C TRP A 35 -35.16 -9.05 16.87
N VAL A 36 -35.58 -8.21 17.80
CA VAL A 36 -35.40 -8.40 19.25
C VAL A 36 -36.73 -8.15 19.95
N ASP A 37 -37.15 -9.09 20.80
CA ASP A 37 -38.25 -8.94 21.77
C ASP A 37 -37.82 -7.97 22.87
N LEU A 38 -38.62 -6.94 23.14
CA LEU A 38 -38.33 -5.89 24.11
C LEU A 38 -38.55 -6.30 25.56
N ASP A 39 -39.40 -7.31 25.79
CA ASP A 39 -39.72 -7.78 27.14
C ASP A 39 -38.76 -8.91 27.54
N ARG A 40 -38.51 -9.86 26.62
CA ARG A 40 -37.62 -11.00 26.85
C ARG A 40 -36.16 -10.73 26.53
N LEU A 41 -35.88 -9.66 25.79
CA LEU A 41 -34.54 -9.26 25.34
C LEU A 41 -33.79 -10.35 24.55
N ASP A 42 -34.53 -11.23 23.88
CA ASP A 42 -34.00 -12.23 22.96
C ASP A 42 -34.46 -11.96 21.54
N GLY A 43 -33.92 -12.70 20.58
CA GLY A 43 -34.20 -12.44 19.18
C GLY A 43 -33.47 -13.37 18.24
N VAL A 44 -33.77 -13.19 16.96
CA VAL A 44 -33.16 -13.97 15.88
C VAL A 44 -32.67 -13.00 14.81
N GLY A 45 -31.51 -13.31 14.23
CA GLY A 45 -31.01 -12.61 13.06
C GLY A 45 -30.15 -13.50 12.19
N CYS A 46 -30.00 -13.09 10.94
CA CYS A 46 -29.18 -13.77 9.95
C CYS A 46 -28.26 -12.76 9.24
N LEU A 47 -27.21 -13.30 8.62
CA LEU A 47 -26.31 -12.58 7.74
C LEU A 47 -26.61 -12.96 6.30
N GLU A 48 -26.73 -11.95 5.45
CA GLU A 48 -26.88 -12.06 4.00
C GLU A 48 -25.61 -11.46 3.35
N PHE A 49 -25.16 -12.01 2.24
CA PHE A 49 -24.12 -11.37 1.44
C PHE A 49 -24.67 -10.09 0.80
N ASP A 50 -23.92 -8.98 0.88
CA ASP A 50 -24.29 -7.69 0.30
C ASP A 50 -23.49 -7.47 -0.99
N GLU A 51 -23.99 -8.02 -2.10
CA GLU A 51 -23.33 -8.03 -3.41
C GLU A 51 -23.10 -6.62 -3.96
N GLU A 52 -24.12 -5.77 -3.92
CA GLU A 52 -24.05 -4.37 -4.36
C GLU A 52 -22.93 -3.63 -3.63
N ARG A 53 -22.83 -3.80 -2.31
CA ARG A 53 -21.72 -3.21 -1.56
C ARG A 53 -20.39 -3.86 -1.85
N ALA A 54 -20.35 -5.18 -2.04
CA ALA A 54 -19.11 -5.88 -2.36
C ALA A 54 -18.49 -5.35 -3.65
N GLU A 55 -19.29 -5.08 -4.69
CA GLU A 55 -18.81 -4.48 -5.93
C GLU A 55 -18.23 -3.07 -5.73
N VAL A 56 -18.92 -2.23 -4.96
CA VAL A 56 -18.44 -0.87 -4.65
C VAL A 56 -17.14 -0.90 -3.85
N GLU A 57 -17.05 -1.76 -2.84
CA GLU A 57 -15.83 -1.91 -2.04
C GLU A 57 -14.68 -2.48 -2.87
N ASP A 58 -14.94 -3.45 -3.76
CA ASP A 58 -13.91 -4.02 -4.62
C ASP A 58 -13.36 -2.99 -5.61
N ALA A 59 -14.23 -2.17 -6.23
CA ALA A 59 -13.81 -1.08 -7.09
C ALA A 59 -12.92 -0.07 -6.33
N LEU A 60 -13.36 0.34 -5.14
CA LEU A 60 -12.61 1.28 -4.29
C LEU A 60 -11.27 0.69 -3.82
N LEU A 61 -11.25 -0.59 -3.49
CA LEU A 61 -10.03 -1.29 -3.08
C LEU A 61 -9.03 -1.37 -4.23
N ARG A 62 -9.49 -1.72 -5.44
CA ARG A 62 -8.66 -1.74 -6.65
C ARG A 62 -8.06 -0.37 -6.94
N GLU A 63 -8.87 0.68 -6.87
CA GLU A 63 -8.39 2.05 -7.06
C GLU A 63 -7.31 2.40 -6.03
N GLN A 64 -7.54 2.07 -4.75
CA GLN A 64 -6.59 2.36 -3.69
C GLN A 64 -5.28 1.56 -3.85
N ILE A 65 -5.35 0.31 -4.29
CA ILE A 65 -4.18 -0.51 -4.63
C ILE A 65 -3.40 0.13 -5.78
N GLU A 66 -4.09 0.53 -6.85
CA GLU A 66 -3.44 1.14 -8.00
C GLU A 66 -2.73 2.45 -7.64
N GLN A 67 -3.41 3.32 -6.89
CA GLN A 67 -2.81 4.56 -6.40
C GLN A 67 -1.58 4.29 -5.51
N ASN A 68 -1.64 3.25 -4.67
CA ASN A 68 -0.51 2.88 -3.83
C ASN A 68 0.66 2.34 -4.66
N ASN A 69 0.37 1.46 -5.62
CA ASN A 69 1.37 0.91 -6.52
C ASN A 69 2.10 2.01 -7.31
N ARG A 70 1.36 3.00 -7.83
CA ARG A 70 1.96 4.16 -8.51
C ARG A 70 2.92 4.91 -7.58
N ARG A 71 2.51 5.19 -6.34
CA ARG A 71 3.36 5.88 -5.35
C ARG A 71 4.63 5.10 -5.03
N VAL A 72 4.50 3.77 -4.90
CA VAL A 72 5.64 2.88 -4.66
C VAL A 72 6.59 2.89 -5.86
N GLN A 73 6.07 2.75 -7.08
CA GLN A 73 6.86 2.77 -8.31
C GLN A 73 7.63 4.09 -8.47
N GLU A 74 6.97 5.24 -8.31
CA GLU A 74 7.66 6.53 -8.39
C GLU A 74 8.76 6.67 -7.32
N PHE A 75 8.54 6.12 -6.13
CA PHE A 75 9.55 6.14 -5.08
C PHE A 75 10.76 5.27 -5.43
N GLU A 76 10.52 4.07 -5.97
CA GLU A 76 11.56 3.18 -6.46
C GLU A 76 12.34 3.80 -7.62
N GLU A 77 11.67 4.43 -8.58
CA GLU A 77 12.30 5.11 -9.71
C GLU A 77 13.19 6.27 -9.25
N ARG A 78 12.68 7.14 -8.37
CA ARG A 78 13.48 8.22 -7.78
C ARG A 78 14.69 7.69 -7.02
N ARG A 79 14.55 6.56 -6.33
CA ARG A 79 15.66 5.91 -5.62
C ARG A 79 16.70 5.37 -6.61
N ARG A 80 16.28 4.74 -7.71
CA ARG A 80 17.17 4.25 -8.78
C ARG A 80 17.92 5.39 -9.46
N GLN A 81 17.24 6.50 -9.77
CA GLN A 81 17.87 7.68 -10.37
C GLN A 81 18.96 8.27 -9.48
N ARG A 82 18.68 8.46 -8.19
CA ARG A 82 19.68 8.94 -7.21
C ARG A 82 20.89 8.01 -7.12
N GLN A 83 20.65 6.70 -7.14
CA GLN A 83 21.74 5.73 -7.11
C GLN A 83 22.60 5.81 -8.38
N GLN A 84 21.99 5.86 -9.57
CA GLN A 84 22.73 6.00 -10.83
C GLN A 84 23.53 7.29 -10.90
N GLU A 85 22.99 8.40 -10.39
CA GLU A 85 23.70 9.67 -10.34
C GLU A 85 24.92 9.59 -9.41
N GLN A 86 24.77 8.98 -8.23
CA GLN A 86 25.89 8.74 -7.31
C GLN A 86 26.96 7.83 -7.93
N GLU A 87 26.56 6.75 -8.61
CA GLU A 87 27.49 5.85 -9.30
C GLU A 87 28.25 6.56 -10.42
N ARG A 88 27.58 7.43 -11.19
CA ARG A 88 28.23 8.23 -12.24
C ARG A 88 29.20 9.27 -11.66
N GLN A 89 28.82 9.93 -10.57
CA GLN A 89 29.69 10.88 -9.87
C GLN A 89 30.93 10.15 -9.33
N ALA A 90 30.75 9.04 -8.62
CA ALA A 90 31.86 8.22 -8.11
C ALA A 90 32.78 7.70 -9.22
N ALA A 91 32.23 7.30 -10.38
CA ALA A 91 33.03 6.90 -11.53
C ALA A 91 33.86 8.06 -12.10
N SER A 92 33.27 9.25 -12.24
CA SER A 92 34.01 10.44 -12.69
C SER A 92 35.09 10.88 -11.70
N GLU A 93 34.81 10.80 -10.39
CA GLU A 93 35.80 11.09 -9.35
C GLU A 93 36.95 10.08 -9.40
N ALA A 94 36.67 8.79 -9.58
CA ALA A 94 37.70 7.76 -9.73
C ALA A 94 38.58 7.99 -10.96
N GLU A 95 38.00 8.37 -12.11
CA GLU A 95 38.75 8.70 -13.33
C GLU A 95 39.70 9.90 -13.12
N VAL A 96 39.23 10.95 -12.42
CA VAL A 96 40.07 12.11 -12.09
C VAL A 96 41.20 11.71 -11.14
N VAL A 97 40.91 10.89 -10.12
CA VAL A 97 41.93 10.38 -9.19
C VAL A 97 42.97 9.53 -9.92
N GLU A 98 42.55 8.65 -10.81
CA GLU A 98 43.44 7.81 -11.62
C GLU A 98 44.33 8.66 -12.53
N ALA A 99 43.77 9.65 -13.23
CA ALA A 99 44.53 10.58 -14.05
C ALA A 99 45.57 11.36 -13.23
N LEU A 100 45.21 11.80 -12.01
CA LEU A 100 46.12 12.50 -11.11
C LEU A 100 47.28 11.60 -10.65
N LEU A 101 47.02 10.32 -10.40
CA LEU A 101 48.05 9.34 -10.03
C LEU A 101 49.05 9.12 -11.17
N CYS A 102 48.59 8.96 -12.40
CA CYS A 102 49.46 8.81 -13.59
C CYS A 102 50.40 10.02 -13.78
N ILE A 103 49.94 11.24 -13.47
CA ILE A 103 50.78 12.45 -13.58
C ILE A 103 51.86 12.48 -12.49
N SER A 104 51.62 11.83 -11.35
CA SER A 104 52.53 11.82 -10.20
C SER A 104 53.64 10.76 -10.28
N GLU A 105 53.61 9.84 -11.25
CA GLU A 105 54.66 8.85 -11.42
C GLU A 105 55.96 9.51 -11.96
N PRO A 106 57.09 9.42 -11.23
CA PRO A 106 58.36 9.95 -11.71
C PRO A 106 58.84 9.14 -12.93
N PRO A 107 59.50 9.77 -13.91
CA PRO A 107 60.01 9.05 -15.07
C PRO A 107 61.01 7.98 -14.61
N HIS A 108 60.68 6.71 -14.84
CA HIS A 108 61.62 5.61 -14.69
C HIS A 108 62.84 5.89 -15.57
N SER A 109 64.00 6.06 -14.94
CA SER A 109 65.28 6.20 -15.61
C SER A 109 65.56 4.95 -16.44
N THR A 110 65.37 5.04 -17.75
CA THR A 110 65.89 4.05 -18.68
C THR A 110 67.42 4.16 -18.64
N SER A 111 68.08 3.20 -17.99
CA SER A 111 69.52 3.02 -18.13
C SER A 111 69.82 2.72 -19.60
N HIS A 112 70.42 3.71 -20.28
CA HIS A 112 71.09 3.49 -21.55
C HIS A 112 72.27 2.56 -21.30
N ASP A 113 72.13 1.29 -21.65
CA ASP A 113 73.29 0.44 -21.87
C ASP A 113 73.93 0.85 -23.21
N HIS A 114 75.17 1.33 -23.14
CA HIS A 114 76.06 1.48 -24.28
C HIS A 114 77.13 0.38 -24.18
N SER A 115 77.14 -0.53 -25.15
CA SER A 115 78.30 -1.34 -25.53
C SER A 115 78.15 -1.79 -26.98
#